data_AF-R0M4M0-F1
#
_entry.id   AF-R0M4M0-F1
#
_cell.length_a   1.000
_cell.length_b   1.000
_cell.length_c   1.000
_cell.angle_alpha   90.00
_cell.angle_beta   90.00
_cell.angle_gamma   90.00
#
_symmetry.space_group_name_H-M   'P 1'
#
loop_
_entity.id
_entity.type
_entity.pdbx_description
1 polymer ?
#
loop_
_entity_poly.entity_id
_entity_poly.type
_entity_poly.pdbx_seq_one_letter_code
_entity_poly.pdbx_strand_id
1 'polypeptide(L)'
;RQLVGEIIRRFERKGFRLLGLKLLQASEELLKEHYVALRDRPFYGRLVKYMSSGPVVAMVWQGLDVVKMARMMIGETNPAESLPGTIRGDFCVDVGR
;
A
#
# COMPACT_ATOMS: atom_id res chain seq x y z
N ARG A 1 -8.51 -5.83 10.51
CA ARG A 1 -9.26 -5.48 9.28
C ARG A 1 -9.36 -6.63 8.27
N GLN A 2 -8.49 -7.66 8.31
CA GLN A 2 -8.62 -8.88 7.50
C GLN A 2 -8.82 -8.63 5.98
N LEU A 3 -8.20 -7.59 5.42
CA LEU A 3 -8.40 -7.17 4.02
C LEU A 3 -7.38 -7.75 3.03
N VAL A 4 -6.42 -8.55 3.50
CA VAL A 4 -5.32 -9.07 2.67
C VAL A 4 -5.86 -9.85 1.47
N GLY A 5 -6.77 -10.80 1.72
CA GLY A 5 -7.37 -11.62 0.65
C GLY A 5 -8.17 -10.78 -0.35
N GLU A 6 -8.90 -9.77 0.13
CA GLU A 6 -9.69 -8.90 -0.75
C GLU A 6 -8.82 -8.03 -1.66
N ILE A 7 -7.71 -7.50 -1.13
CA ILE A 7 -6.75 -6.74 -1.93
C ILE A 7 -6.10 -7.64 -3.00
N ILE A 8 -5.59 -8.82 -2.61
CA ILE A 8 -4.99 -9.78 -3.55
C ILE A 8 -5.98 -10.14 -4.65
N ARG A 9 -7.23 -10.47 -4.28
CA ARG A 9 -8.30 -10.81 -5.20
C ARG A 9 -8.53 -9.73 -6.26
N ARG A 10 -8.45 -8.44 -5.91
CA ARG A 10 -8.60 -7.34 -6.88
C ARG A 10 -7.47 -7.32 -7.91
N PHE A 11 -6.23 -7.51 -7.48
CA PHE A 11 -5.07 -7.55 -8.38
C PHE A 11 -5.11 -8.78 -9.29
N GLU A 12 -5.48 -9.94 -8.77
CA GLU A 12 -5.64 -11.17 -9.58
C GLU A 12 -6.78 -11.05 -10.58
N ARG A 13 -7.95 -10.56 -10.17
CA ARG A 13 -9.10 -10.34 -11.08
C ARG A 13 -8.80 -9.32 -12.17
N LYS A 14 -7.87 -8.40 -11.94
CA LYS A 14 -7.41 -7.48 -12.98
C LYS A 14 -6.57 -8.16 -14.06
N GLY A 15 -6.05 -9.36 -13.79
CA GLY A 15 -5.17 -10.11 -14.68
C GLY A 15 -3.69 -9.96 -14.35
N PHE A 16 -3.34 -9.43 -13.17
CA PHE A 16 -1.93 -9.41 -12.73
C PHE A 16 -1.51 -10.74 -12.15
N ARG A 17 -0.26 -11.12 -12.43
CA ARG A 17 0.37 -12.31 -11.89
C ARG A 17 1.12 -11.95 -10.60
N LEU A 18 0.83 -12.66 -9.51
CA LEU A 18 1.59 -12.57 -8.27
C LEU A 18 2.93 -13.31 -8.45
N LEU A 19 4.05 -12.60 -8.35
CA LEU A 19 5.39 -13.18 -8.44
C LEU A 19 6.01 -13.47 -7.07
N GLY A 20 5.59 -12.74 -6.04
CA GLY A 20 6.11 -12.91 -4.69
C GLY A 20 5.16 -12.33 -3.66
N LEU A 21 5.06 -12.99 -2.53
CA LEU A 21 4.30 -12.54 -1.37
C LEU A 21 5.03 -12.93 -0.11
N LYS A 22 5.16 -12.00 0.83
CA LYS A 22 5.79 -12.24 2.13
C LYS A 22 5.06 -11.45 3.21
N LEU A 23 4.66 -12.12 4.29
CA LEU A 23 4.30 -11.47 5.54
C LEU A 23 5.59 -11.22 6.33
N LEU A 24 5.85 -9.96 6.67
CA LEU A 24 7.02 -9.61 7.47
C LEU A 24 6.73 -8.46 8.43
N GLN A 25 7.46 -8.42 9.54
CA GLN A 25 7.62 -7.21 10.34
C GLN A 25 8.82 -6.44 9.75
N ALA A 26 8.57 -5.28 9.15
CA ALA A 26 9.65 -4.47 8.59
C ALA A 26 10.41 -3.73 9.70
N SER A 27 11.75 -3.71 9.63
CA SER A 27 12.55 -2.95 10.59
C SER A 27 12.46 -1.45 10.30
N GLU A 28 12.73 -0.61 11.31
CA GLU A 28 12.74 0.85 11.11
C GLU A 28 13.80 1.29 10.11
N GLU A 29 14.94 0.61 10.05
CA GLU A 29 16.03 0.92 9.12
C GLU A 29 15.56 0.73 7.68
N LEU A 30 14.93 -0.42 7.38
CA LEU A 30 14.38 -0.71 6.07
C LEU A 30 13.30 0.30 5.67
N LEU A 31 12.44 0.70 6.61
CA LEU A 31 11.38 1.67 6.35
C LEU A 31 11.92 3.09 6.15
N LYS A 32 12.99 3.46 6.85
CA LYS A 32 13.68 4.75 6.65
C LYS A 32 14.31 4.81 5.25
N GLU A 33 14.92 3.73 4.80
CA GLU A 33 15.43 3.63 3.42
C GLU A 33 14.28 3.70 2.40
N HIS A 34 13.21 2.93 2.62
CA HIS A 34 12.05 2.89 1.73
C HIS A 34 11.38 4.27 1.55
N TYR A 35 11.29 5.05 2.63
CA TYR A 35 10.68 6.39 2.62
C TYR A 35 11.69 7.54 2.58
N VAL A 36 12.93 7.30 2.14
CA VAL A 36 14.00 8.32 2.16
C VAL A 36 13.61 9.61 1.44
N ALA A 37 12.82 9.53 0.37
CA ALA A 37 12.33 10.69 -0.38
C ALA A 37 11.43 11.64 0.45
N LEU A 38 10.92 11.18 1.59
CA LEU A 38 10.04 11.92 2.49
C LEU A 38 10.75 12.42 3.76
N ARG A 39 12.06 12.21 3.89
CA ARG A 39 12.86 12.50 5.11
C ARG A 39 12.63 13.90 5.70
N ASP A 40 12.49 14.91 4.84
CA ASP A 40 12.38 16.31 5.25
C ASP A 40 10.92 16.73 5.51
N ARG A 41 9.96 15.80 5.37
CA ARG A 41 8.53 16.06 5.63
C ARG A 41 8.24 15.94 7.13
N PRO A 42 7.40 16.82 7.70
CA PRO A 42 7.15 16.85 9.16
C PRO A 42 6.50 15.56 9.70
N PHE A 43 5.86 14.77 8.83
CA PHE A 43 5.20 13.52 9.20
C PHE A 43 6.10 12.28 9.05
N TYR A 44 7.34 12.40 8.57
CA TYR A 44 8.22 11.26 8.25
C TYR A 44 8.44 10.32 9.44
N GLY A 45 8.78 10.87 10.61
CA GLY A 45 9.01 10.06 11.81
C GLY A 45 7.75 9.29 12.24
N ARG A 46 6.57 9.90 12.11
CA ARG A 46 5.28 9.23 12.40
C ARG A 46 5.00 8.12 11.38
N LEU A 47 5.27 8.37 10.10
CA LEU A 47 5.08 7.40 9.03
C LEU A 47 5.93 6.13 9.25
N VAL A 48 7.22 6.29 9.54
CA VAL A 48 8.12 5.16 9.81
C VAL A 48 7.63 4.36 11.02
N LYS A 49 7.29 5.05 12.12
CA LYS A 49 6.79 4.41 13.34
C LYS A 49 5.45 3.68 13.13
N TYR A 50 4.56 4.25 12.32
CA TYR A 50 3.30 3.61 11.97
C TYR A 50 3.54 2.34 11.16
N MET A 51 4.39 2.40 10.14
CA MET A 51 4.69 1.26 9.28
C MET A 51 5.48 0.15 10.00
N SER A 52 6.25 0.49 11.04
CA SER A 52 6.97 -0.50 11.87
C SER A 52 6.10 -1.09 13.00
N SER A 53 4.90 -0.54 13.25
CA SER A 53 4.05 -0.94 14.38
C SER A 53 3.43 -2.32 14.25
N GLY A 54 3.42 -2.92 13.05
CA GLY A 54 2.79 -4.21 12.81
C GLY A 54 3.28 -4.88 11.53
N PRO A 55 2.88 -6.15 11.32
CA PRO A 55 3.32 -6.90 10.16
C PRO A 55 2.63 -6.40 8.89
N VAL A 56 3.40 -6.36 7.80
CA VAL A 56 2.97 -5.96 6.47
C VAL A 56 3.04 -7.15 5.51
N VAL A 57 2.13 -7.16 4.54
CA VAL A 57 2.17 -8.11 3.43
C VAL A 57 2.82 -7.40 2.25
N ALA A 58 4.09 -7.72 2.00
CA ALA A 58 4.81 -7.25 0.82
C ALA A 58 4.48 -8.17 -0.37
N MET A 59 4.22 -7.59 -1.53
CA MET A 59 3.83 -8.31 -2.74
C MET A 59 4.52 -7.76 -3.98
N VAL A 60 4.78 -8.62 -4.95
CA VAL A 60 5.32 -8.25 -6.27
C VAL A 60 4.34 -8.72 -7.34
N TRP A 61 3.87 -7.78 -8.17
CA TRP A 61 2.90 -8.03 -9.23
C TRP A 61 3.50 -7.78 -10.61
N GLN A 62 3.14 -8.63 -11.58
CA GLN A 62 3.55 -8.53 -12.98
C GLN A 62 2.33 -8.43 -13.88
N GLY A 63 2.44 -7.57 -14.90
CA GLY A 63 1.46 -7.43 -15.98
C GLY A 63 1.71 -6.18 -16.81
N LEU A 64 0.92 -5.99 -17.86
CA LEU A 64 0.99 -4.81 -18.72
C LEU A 64 0.60 -3.56 -17.91
N ASP A 65 1.43 -2.51 -17.98
CA ASP A 65 1.25 -1.24 -17.26
C ASP A 65 0.96 -1.39 -15.76
N VAL A 66 1.45 -2.46 -15.14
CA VAL A 66 1.07 -2.85 -13.75
C VAL A 66 1.27 -1.72 -12.75
N VAL A 67 2.30 -0.89 -12.89
CA VAL A 67 2.54 0.25 -12.00
C VAL A 67 1.42 1.30 -12.11
N LYS A 68 1.09 1.74 -13.33
CA LYS A 68 0.05 2.75 -13.58
C LYS A 68 -1.31 2.21 -13.15
N MET A 69 -1.61 0.98 -13.55
CA MET A 69 -2.88 0.33 -13.26
C MET A 69 -3.06 0.06 -11.76
N ALA A 70 -2.01 -0.37 -11.05
CA ALA A 70 -2.04 -0.54 -9.60
C ALA A 70 -2.33 0.79 -8.89
N ARG A 71 -1.69 1.90 -9.31
CA ARG A 71 -1.96 3.23 -8.73
C ARG A 71 -3.42 3.63 -8.91
N MET A 72 -3.99 3.43 -10.09
CA MET A 72 -5.42 3.72 -10.35
C MET A 72 -6.35 2.84 -9.50
N MET A 73 -6.01 1.56 -9.31
CA MET A 73 -6.80 0.65 -8.46
C MET A 73 -6.71 0.99 -6.97
N ILE A 74 -5.55 1.47 -6.52
CA ILE A 74 -5.36 1.88 -5.12
C ILE A 74 -6.19 3.13 -4.81
N GLY A 75 -6.25 4.08 -5.74
CA GLY A 75 -6.93 5.36 -5.56
C GLY A 75 -6.00 6.46 -5.01
N GLU A 76 -6.55 7.67 -4.90
CA GLU A 76 -5.82 8.87 -4.48
C GLU A 76 -5.24 8.74 -3.06
N THR A 77 -4.22 9.54 -2.74
CA THR A 77 -3.59 9.49 -1.40
C THR A 77 -4.60 9.79 -0.31
N ASN A 78 -5.48 10.76 -0.53
CA ASN A 78 -6.59 11.06 0.36
C ASN A 78 -7.78 10.13 0.04
N PRO A 79 -8.24 9.27 0.98
CA PRO A 79 -9.41 8.42 0.75
C PRO A 79 -10.68 9.21 0.43
N ALA A 80 -10.84 10.42 0.96
CA ALA A 80 -12.00 11.27 0.66
C ALA A 80 -12.05 11.72 -0.81
N GLU A 81 -10.90 11.73 -1.50
CA GLU A 81 -10.77 12.06 -2.92
C GLU A 81 -10.70 10.79 -3.79
N SER A 82 -10.68 9.61 -3.18
CA SER A 82 -10.63 8.34 -3.90
C SER A 82 -12.00 7.96 -4.43
N LEU A 83 -12.06 7.61 -5.71
CA LEU A 83 -13.31 7.19 -6.34
C LEU A 83 -13.84 5.87 -5.74
N PRO A 84 -15.17 5.69 -5.68
CA PRO A 84 -15.78 4.40 -5.35
C PRO A 84 -15.25 3.28 -6.25
N GLY A 85 -14.95 2.12 -5.68
CA GLY A 85 -14.35 0.97 -6.37
C GLY A 85 -12.82 0.91 -6.30
N THR A 86 -12.15 1.99 -5.86
CA THR A 86 -10.71 1.95 -5.54
C THR A 86 -10.50 1.37 -4.14
N ILE A 87 -9.29 0.85 -3.87
CA ILE A 87 -9.00 0.23 -2.57
C ILE A 87 -9.14 1.25 -1.43
N ARG A 88 -8.64 2.47 -1.61
CA ARG A 88 -8.78 3.53 -0.61
C ARG A 88 -10.21 4.06 -0.51
N GLY A 89 -10.91 4.23 -1.62
CA GLY A 89 -12.31 4.67 -1.60
C GLY A 89 -13.25 3.68 -0.90
N ASP A 90 -13.03 2.38 -1.10
CA ASP A 90 -13.92 1.35 -0.53
C ASP A 90 -13.60 1.01 0.93
N PHE A 91 -12.33 1.16 1.33
CA PHE A 91 -11.88 0.66 2.62
C PHE A 91 -11.31 1.74 3.52
N CYS A 92 -10.77 2.84 3.04
CA CYS A 92 -10.14 3.85 3.91
C CYS A 92 -11.07 5.03 4.16
N VAL A 93 -10.99 5.58 5.38
CA VAL A 93 -11.74 6.78 5.79
C VAL A 93 -10.80 7.94 6.09
N ASP A 94 -9.55 7.65 6.45
CA ASP A 94 -8.55 8.63 6.88
C ASP A 94 -7.19 8.37 6.22
N VAL A 95 -6.43 9.44 5.99
CA VAL A 95 -5.08 9.47 5.39
C VAL A 95 -4.01 9.08 6.40
N GLY A 96 -4.26 9.26 7.70
CA GLY A 96 -3.23 9.01 8.71
C GLY A 96 -3.77 9.04 10.13
N ARG A 97 -3.73 7.88 10.79
CA ARG A 97 -3.48 7.86 12.23
C ARG A 97 -1.98 8.10 12.46
#